data_AF-A0A852D1P1-F1
#
_entry.id   AF-A0A852D1P1-F1
#
_cell.length_a   1.000
_cell.length_b   1.000
_cell.length_c   1.000
_cell.angle_alpha   90.00
_cell.angle_beta   90.00
_cell.angle_gamma   90.00
#
_symmetry.space_group_name_H-M   'P 1'
#
loop_
_entity.id
_entity.type
_entity.pdbx_description
1 polymer ?
#
loop_
_entity_poly.entity_id
_entity_poly.type
_entity_poly.pdbx_seq_one_letter_code
_entity_poly.pdbx_strand_id
1 'polypeptide(L)'
;MAGARALLRQCPLLLPQDRHGTAYEGFVTAQGRNFHIRILLPVDLQLKNARVECSWRLRRILHSYRHILKQRLHSCPDLVSFMVELKTVLEIALKNTQDLHIPRPPEYYSCLVRDLEILGWNRLAYVDTGLSTVKLKAEDSCGRQHLITLKLNAKYPTEPPDCLVDFPVPFAVSWMPQNSLIDIYNQFLAALESLKEFWDALDEIDGKTWVLEPENPTRSATTRRIAIGNNVSVNIEVDPRHPNMLPECYFLGADHEVNPLRTKLNNNMHLWDPEVSLLQNLRELLGIDFPSRAVLEKIDFARDCGICYAYRLEGSAPDHVCDDPRCGQPFHQACLYEWLQGLPTSRQSFNVIFGECPYCNK
;
A
#
# COMPACT_ATOMS: atom_id res chain seq x y z
N MET A 1 -18.50 45.65 -5.51
CA MET A 1 -17.49 46.47 -4.80
C MET A 1 -17.03 45.88 -3.46
N ALA A 2 -17.82 45.07 -2.73
CA ALA A 2 -17.37 44.42 -1.48
C ALA A 2 -16.26 43.36 -1.68
N GLY A 3 -16.35 42.55 -2.74
CA GLY A 3 -15.37 41.49 -3.03
C GLY A 3 -13.95 41.98 -3.35
N ALA A 4 -13.80 43.11 -4.07
CA ALA A 4 -12.47 43.65 -4.41
C ALA A 4 -11.69 44.16 -3.19
N ARG A 5 -12.38 44.76 -2.21
CA ARG A 5 -11.76 45.17 -0.94
C ARG A 5 -11.35 43.97 -0.08
N ALA A 6 -12.14 42.90 -0.08
CA ALA A 6 -11.79 41.66 0.60
C ALA A 6 -10.59 40.95 -0.06
N LEU A 7 -10.53 40.95 -1.39
CA LEU A 7 -9.40 40.40 -2.15
C LEU A 7 -8.10 41.14 -1.84
N LEU A 8 -8.12 42.47 -1.77
CA LEU A 8 -6.95 43.29 -1.42
C LEU A 8 -6.44 43.03 0.01
N ARG A 9 -7.31 42.62 0.95
CA ARG A 9 -6.88 42.22 2.30
C ARG A 9 -6.15 40.89 2.29
N GLN A 10 -6.63 39.93 1.49
CA GLN A 10 -6.04 38.59 1.43
C GLN A 10 -4.84 38.51 0.48
N CYS A 11 -4.91 39.16 -0.66
CA CYS A 11 -3.89 39.20 -1.71
C CYS A 11 -3.64 40.65 -2.13
N PRO A 12 -2.88 41.43 -1.33
CA PRO A 12 -2.69 42.86 -1.56
C PRO A 12 -1.97 43.18 -2.89
N LEU A 13 -1.25 42.21 -3.43
CA LEU A 13 -0.50 42.34 -4.68
C LEU A 13 -1.26 41.80 -5.89
N LEU A 14 -2.53 41.40 -5.76
CA LEU A 14 -3.36 40.94 -6.87
C LEU A 14 -4.41 42.01 -7.21
N LEU A 15 -4.27 42.63 -8.38
CA LEU A 15 -5.06 43.79 -8.76
C LEU A 15 -5.97 43.48 -9.96
N PRO A 16 -7.22 44.00 -9.99
CA PRO A 16 -8.07 43.92 -11.16
C PRO A 16 -7.46 44.72 -12.32
N GLN A 17 -7.43 44.15 -13.51
CA GLN A 17 -6.88 44.74 -14.73
C GLN A 17 -7.96 45.44 -15.58
N ASP A 18 -9.23 45.18 -15.28
CA ASP A 18 -10.37 45.78 -15.97
C ASP A 18 -11.44 46.24 -14.97
N ARG A 19 -12.37 47.08 -15.44
CA ARG A 19 -13.48 47.61 -14.64
C ARG A 19 -14.59 46.59 -14.42
N HIS A 20 -14.61 45.51 -15.20
CA HIS A 20 -15.63 44.46 -15.16
C HIS A 20 -15.30 43.38 -14.11
N GLY A 21 -14.09 43.40 -13.55
CA GLY A 21 -13.60 42.38 -12.63
C GLY A 21 -13.36 41.03 -13.30
N THR A 22 -13.11 40.99 -14.61
CA THR A 22 -12.91 39.74 -15.36
C THR A 22 -11.47 39.27 -15.40
N ALA A 23 -10.49 40.16 -15.22
CA ALA A 23 -9.08 39.81 -15.20
C ALA A 23 -8.40 40.38 -13.94
N TYR A 24 -7.63 39.53 -13.26
CA TYR A 24 -6.80 39.89 -12.12
C TYR A 24 -5.36 39.49 -12.39
N GLU A 25 -4.41 40.35 -12.05
CA GLU A 25 -3.00 40.08 -12.27
C GLU A 25 -2.15 40.68 -11.15
N GLY A 26 -1.07 39.98 -10.81
CA GLY A 26 -0.09 40.45 -9.86
C GLY A 26 0.64 39.28 -9.19
N PHE A 27 0.79 39.35 -7.86
CA PHE A 27 1.60 38.38 -7.12
C PHE A 27 0.83 37.71 -6.00
N VAL A 28 1.10 36.41 -5.82
CA VAL A 28 0.75 35.65 -4.61
C VAL A 28 2.00 35.43 -3.78
N THR A 29 1.93 35.79 -2.50
CA THR A 29 3.02 35.61 -1.54
C THR A 29 2.79 34.34 -0.73
N ALA A 30 3.80 33.48 -0.66
CA ALA A 30 3.84 32.30 0.20
C ALA A 30 5.27 32.07 0.70
N GLN A 31 5.43 31.79 2.00
CA GLN A 31 6.73 31.61 2.67
C GLN A 31 7.76 32.73 2.35
N GLY A 32 7.31 33.98 2.34
CA GLY A 32 8.17 35.15 2.04
C GLY A 32 8.61 35.29 0.58
N ARG A 33 8.12 34.45 -0.34
CA ARG A 33 8.40 34.52 -1.78
C ARG A 33 7.18 34.98 -2.56
N ASN A 34 7.39 35.82 -3.57
CA ASN A 34 6.34 36.32 -4.46
C ASN A 34 6.34 35.55 -5.78
N PHE A 35 5.17 35.11 -6.22
CA PHE A 35 4.98 34.41 -7.48
C PHE A 35 3.98 35.15 -8.35
N HIS A 36 4.35 35.42 -9.61
CA HIS A 36 3.44 36.05 -10.57
C HIS A 36 2.31 35.10 -10.95
N ILE A 37 1.08 35.62 -10.89
CA ILE A 37 -0.16 34.93 -11.21
C ILE A 37 -1.14 35.88 -11.89
N ARG A 38 -1.91 35.33 -12.83
CA ARG A 38 -2.98 36.00 -13.55
C ARG A 38 -4.20 35.09 -13.59
N ILE A 39 -5.35 35.63 -13.23
CA ILE A 39 -6.62 34.90 -13.17
C ILE A 39 -7.60 35.58 -14.11
N LEU A 40 -8.08 34.82 -15.09
CA LEU A 40 -9.06 35.25 -16.07
C LEU A 40 -10.38 34.55 -15.76
N LEU A 41 -11.38 35.33 -15.36
CA LEU A 41 -12.76 34.89 -15.17
C LEU A 41 -13.52 35.00 -16.50
N PRO A 42 -14.50 34.11 -16.75
CA PRO A 42 -15.40 34.27 -17.89
C PRO A 42 -16.36 35.44 -17.64
N VAL A 43 -17.12 35.82 -18.68
CA VAL A 43 -18.07 36.95 -18.63
C VAL A 43 -19.17 36.75 -17.57
N ASP A 44 -19.50 35.50 -17.25
CA ASP A 44 -20.44 35.12 -16.20
C ASP A 44 -19.85 35.18 -14.78
N LEU A 45 -18.56 35.55 -14.66
CA LEU A 45 -17.78 35.64 -13.43
C LEU A 45 -17.69 34.33 -12.63
N GLN A 46 -18.01 33.18 -13.24
CA GLN A 46 -17.97 31.89 -12.55
C GLN A 46 -16.56 31.29 -12.52
N LEU A 47 -16.10 30.89 -11.33
CA LEU A 47 -14.75 30.33 -11.11
C LEU A 47 -14.51 28.98 -11.78
N LYS A 48 -15.56 28.17 -11.96
CA LYS A 48 -15.50 26.83 -12.57
C LYS A 48 -14.79 26.84 -13.93
N ASN A 49 -14.95 27.92 -14.68
CA ASN A 49 -14.39 28.11 -16.02
C ASN A 49 -13.23 29.13 -16.05
N ALA A 50 -12.71 29.52 -14.88
CA ALA A 50 -11.62 30.47 -14.81
C ALA A 50 -10.30 29.87 -15.33
N ARG A 51 -9.49 30.70 -16.01
CA ARG A 51 -8.15 30.33 -16.43
C ARG A 51 -7.13 30.93 -15.47
N VAL A 52 -6.25 30.09 -14.95
CA VAL A 52 -5.14 30.50 -14.09
C VAL A 52 -3.84 30.40 -14.88
N GLU A 53 -3.25 31.56 -15.15
CA GLU A 53 -1.95 31.73 -15.78
C GLU A 53 -0.94 32.11 -14.70
N CYS A 54 0.29 31.62 -14.80
CA CYS A 54 1.31 31.92 -13.80
C CYS A 54 2.72 31.78 -14.37
N SER A 55 3.68 32.35 -13.65
CA SER A 55 5.10 32.15 -13.94
C SER A 55 5.48 30.67 -14.05
N TRP A 56 6.48 30.35 -14.88
CA TRP A 56 6.98 28.98 -15.07
C TRP A 56 7.33 28.29 -13.74
N ARG A 57 7.89 29.06 -12.79
CA ARG A 57 8.28 28.57 -11.46
C ARG A 57 7.08 28.14 -10.64
N LEU A 58 6.02 28.97 -10.61
CA LEU A 58 4.77 28.66 -9.92
C LEU A 58 4.06 27.47 -10.58
N ARG A 59 4.05 27.43 -11.92
CA ARG A 59 3.48 26.32 -12.69
C ARG A 59 4.17 24.98 -12.39
N ARG A 60 5.49 24.98 -12.17
CA ARG A 60 6.26 23.78 -11.80
C ARG A 60 5.90 23.28 -10.41
N ILE A 61 5.81 24.18 -9.41
CA ILE A 61 5.44 23.84 -8.02
C ILE A 61 4.03 23.25 -7.97
N LEU A 62 3.09 23.84 -8.71
CA LEU A 62 1.69 23.43 -8.71
C LEU A 62 1.39 22.24 -9.64
N HIS A 63 2.38 21.70 -10.35
CA HIS A 63 2.16 20.65 -11.35
C HIS A 63 1.50 19.41 -10.75
N SER A 64 2.05 18.91 -9.63
CA SER A 64 1.53 17.75 -8.90
C SER A 64 0.16 18.01 -8.24
N TYR A 65 -0.19 19.28 -8.03
CA TYR A 65 -1.41 19.73 -7.35
C TYR A 65 -2.49 20.20 -8.33
N ARG A 66 -2.30 19.98 -9.64
CA ARG A 66 -3.21 20.47 -10.69
C ARG A 66 -4.66 19.96 -10.52
N HIS A 67 -4.84 18.73 -10.04
CA HIS A 67 -6.16 18.15 -9.79
C HIS A 67 -6.87 18.84 -8.63
N ILE A 68 -6.16 19.09 -7.52
CA ILE A 68 -6.65 19.84 -6.36
C ILE A 68 -7.06 21.26 -6.76
N LEU A 69 -6.22 21.95 -7.56
CA LEU A 69 -6.53 23.30 -8.04
C LEU A 69 -7.80 23.33 -8.90
N LYS A 70 -7.98 22.35 -9.78
CA LYS A 70 -9.22 22.22 -10.56
C LYS A 70 -10.42 22.00 -9.64
N GLN A 71 -10.31 21.11 -8.65
CA GLN A 71 -11.39 20.86 -7.70
C GLN A 71 -11.76 22.12 -6.93
N ARG A 72 -10.77 22.90 -6.47
CA ARG A 72 -10.98 24.16 -5.75
C ARG A 72 -11.64 25.24 -6.61
N LEU A 73 -11.29 25.33 -7.90
CA LEU A 73 -11.99 26.23 -8.83
C LEU A 73 -13.48 25.88 -9.00
N HIS A 74 -13.86 24.60 -8.85
CA HIS A 74 -15.26 24.17 -8.93
C HIS A 74 -16.01 24.33 -7.61
N SER A 75 -15.34 24.15 -6.47
CA SER A 75 -15.98 24.14 -5.16
C SER A 75 -16.03 25.49 -4.47
N CYS A 76 -15.11 26.41 -4.77
CA CYS A 76 -15.04 27.70 -4.08
C CYS A 76 -16.17 28.64 -4.54
N PRO A 77 -16.84 29.35 -3.61
CA PRO A 77 -17.98 30.22 -3.93
C PRO A 77 -17.54 31.54 -4.59
N ASP A 78 -16.34 32.03 -4.26
CA ASP A 78 -15.81 33.28 -4.78
C ASP A 78 -14.28 33.29 -4.90
N LEU A 79 -13.76 34.31 -5.60
CA LEU A 79 -12.34 34.45 -5.92
C LEU A 79 -11.49 34.63 -4.65
N VAL A 80 -12.03 35.24 -3.60
CA VAL A 80 -11.31 35.46 -2.34
C VAL A 80 -11.10 34.11 -1.65
N SER A 81 -12.14 33.29 -1.55
CA SER A 81 -12.04 31.92 -1.02
C SER A 81 -11.05 31.07 -1.82
N PHE A 82 -11.11 31.15 -3.15
CA PHE A 82 -10.16 30.44 -4.01
C PHE A 82 -8.71 30.87 -3.75
N MET A 83 -8.45 32.17 -3.58
CA MET A 83 -7.09 32.66 -3.33
C MET A 83 -6.53 32.24 -1.97
N VAL A 84 -7.38 32.08 -0.95
CA VAL A 84 -6.97 31.54 0.35
C VAL A 84 -6.59 30.07 0.21
N GLU A 85 -7.43 29.26 -0.42
CA GLU A 85 -7.14 27.84 -0.68
C GLU A 85 -5.89 27.65 -1.54
N LEU A 86 -5.72 28.49 -2.58
CA LEU A 86 -4.54 28.48 -3.43
C LEU A 86 -3.27 28.77 -2.63
N LYS A 87 -3.32 29.72 -1.69
CA LYS A 87 -2.18 30.00 -0.79
C LYS A 87 -1.87 28.80 0.09
N THR A 88 -2.87 28.14 0.67
CA THR A 88 -2.68 26.93 1.48
C THR A 88 -2.04 25.81 0.66
N VAL A 89 -2.54 25.55 -0.55
CA VAL A 89 -1.95 24.56 -1.47
C VAL A 89 -0.52 24.94 -1.84
N LEU A 90 -0.26 26.22 -2.10
CA LEU A 90 1.07 26.72 -2.43
C LEU A 90 2.04 26.59 -1.26
N GLU A 91 1.61 26.84 -0.01
CA GLU A 91 2.42 26.65 1.19
C GLU A 91 2.78 25.18 1.42
N ILE A 92 1.83 24.27 1.24
CA ILE A 92 2.06 22.82 1.31
C ILE A 92 3.04 22.39 0.20
N ALA A 93 2.79 22.82 -1.03
CA ALA A 93 3.64 22.51 -2.16
C ALA A 93 5.07 23.04 -1.98
N LEU A 94 5.23 24.25 -1.43
CA LEU A 94 6.52 24.84 -1.13
C LEU A 94 7.24 24.14 0.01
N LYS A 95 6.55 23.73 1.07
CA LYS A 95 7.14 22.93 2.16
C LYS A 95 7.68 21.61 1.62
N ASN A 96 6.87 20.89 0.85
CA ASN A 96 7.27 19.64 0.20
C ASN A 96 8.40 19.85 -0.83
N THR A 97 8.49 21.04 -1.46
CA THR A 97 9.58 21.39 -2.39
C THR A 97 10.84 21.84 -1.68
N GLN A 98 10.76 22.42 -0.47
CA GLN A 98 11.92 22.84 0.32
C GLN A 98 12.67 21.65 0.91
N ASP A 99 11.97 20.58 1.28
CA ASP A 99 12.59 19.31 1.64
C ASP A 99 13.43 18.73 0.48
N LEU A 100 13.06 19.04 -0.78
CA LEU A 100 13.81 18.65 -1.98
C LEU A 100 14.99 19.58 -2.32
N HIS A 101 15.08 20.76 -1.71
CA HIS A 101 16.00 21.84 -2.12
C HIS A 101 16.91 22.36 -1.00
N ILE A 102 17.19 21.55 0.03
CA ILE A 102 18.37 21.78 0.87
C ILE A 102 19.58 21.66 -0.07
N PRO A 103 20.35 22.74 -0.32
CA PRO A 103 21.53 22.64 -1.18
C PRO A 103 22.50 21.68 -0.51
N ARG A 104 22.67 20.50 -1.13
CA ARG A 104 23.57 19.48 -0.61
C ARG A 104 25.01 19.90 -0.90
N PRO A 105 25.94 19.69 0.04
CA PRO A 105 27.36 19.98 -0.18
C PRO A 105 27.88 19.22 -1.41
N PRO A 106 28.81 19.77 -2.22
CA PRO A 106 29.38 19.06 -3.36
C PRO A 106 29.92 17.67 -3.01
N GLU A 107 30.43 17.52 -1.78
CA GLU A 107 30.93 16.27 -1.20
C GLU A 107 29.86 15.17 -1.19
N TYR A 108 28.58 15.53 -1.01
CA TYR A 108 27.48 14.57 -1.08
C TYR A 108 27.43 13.86 -2.44
N TYR A 109 27.52 14.63 -3.52
CA TYR A 109 27.39 14.11 -4.88
C TYR A 109 28.63 13.32 -5.29
N SER A 110 29.83 13.80 -4.93
CA SER A 110 31.06 13.07 -5.21
C SER A 110 31.16 11.77 -4.44
N CYS A 111 30.73 11.74 -3.16
CA CYS A 111 30.62 10.50 -2.39
C CYS A 111 29.61 9.53 -3.01
N LEU A 112 28.40 10.00 -3.35
CA LEU A 112 27.38 9.15 -3.93
C LEU A 112 27.83 8.50 -5.25
N VAL A 113 28.40 9.29 -6.16
CA VAL A 113 28.89 8.76 -7.45
C VAL A 113 30.00 7.74 -7.23
N ARG A 114 30.97 8.04 -6.36
CA ARG A 114 32.05 7.11 -6.01
C ARG A 114 31.51 5.80 -5.43
N ASP A 115 30.54 5.89 -4.53
CA ASP A 115 29.98 4.69 -3.88
C ASP A 115 29.19 3.84 -4.88
N LEU A 116 28.50 4.46 -5.84
CA LEU A 116 27.84 3.77 -6.95
C LEU A 116 28.85 3.11 -7.91
N GLU A 117 29.98 3.75 -8.18
CA GLU A 117 31.07 3.18 -8.97
C GLU A 117 31.67 1.94 -8.30
N ILE A 118 31.93 2.02 -6.99
CA ILE A 118 32.44 0.90 -6.19
C ILE A 118 31.43 -0.25 -6.14
N LEU A 119 30.15 0.06 -5.96
CA LEU A 119 29.07 -0.93 -5.93
C LEU A 119 28.90 -1.63 -7.29
N GLY A 120 29.08 -0.88 -8.37
CA GLY A 120 28.85 -1.32 -9.74
C GLY A 120 27.47 -0.92 -10.26
N TRP A 121 27.45 -0.22 -11.39
CA TRP A 121 26.24 0.30 -12.04
C TRP A 121 25.25 -0.78 -12.49
N ASN A 122 25.70 -2.03 -12.64
CA ASN A 122 24.84 -3.17 -12.99
C ASN A 122 23.82 -3.52 -11.90
N ARG A 123 24.09 -3.14 -10.64
CA ARG A 123 23.19 -3.35 -9.49
C ARG A 123 22.21 -2.19 -9.31
N LEU A 124 22.38 -1.10 -10.04
CA LEU A 124 21.51 0.07 -9.96
C LEU A 124 20.24 -0.17 -10.80
N ALA A 125 19.09 -0.11 -10.16
CA ALA A 125 17.79 -0.26 -10.83
C ALA A 125 17.16 1.10 -11.16
N TYR A 126 17.34 2.09 -10.29
CA TYR A 126 16.73 3.42 -10.45
C TYR A 126 17.46 4.47 -9.62
N VAL A 127 17.50 5.70 -10.14
CA VAL A 127 17.90 6.91 -9.39
C VAL A 127 16.94 8.02 -9.74
N ASP A 128 16.48 8.77 -8.74
CA ASP A 128 15.63 9.93 -8.96
C ASP A 128 16.42 11.15 -9.48
N THR A 129 15.71 12.11 -10.06
CA THR A 129 16.34 13.35 -10.58
C THR A 129 16.96 14.21 -9.47
N GLY A 130 16.52 14.03 -8.22
CA GLY A 130 17.04 14.73 -7.06
C GLY A 130 18.30 14.08 -6.45
N LEU A 131 18.74 12.93 -6.97
CA LEU A 131 19.82 12.10 -6.41
C LEU A 131 19.64 11.86 -4.90
N SER A 132 18.38 11.71 -4.48
CA SER A 132 17.93 11.52 -3.10
C SER A 132 17.38 10.12 -2.85
N THR A 133 17.00 9.42 -3.92
CA THR A 133 16.44 8.08 -3.85
C THR A 133 17.15 7.20 -4.86
N VAL A 134 17.76 6.13 -4.37
CA VAL A 134 18.47 5.12 -5.15
C VAL A 134 17.80 3.78 -4.92
N LYS A 135 17.53 3.02 -5.99
CA LYS A 135 17.09 1.62 -5.86
C LYS A 135 18.17 0.70 -6.38
N LEU A 136 18.56 -0.26 -5.57
CA LEU A 136 19.50 -1.31 -5.93
C LEU A 136 18.74 -2.62 -6.07
N LYS A 137 19.15 -3.44 -7.05
CA LYS A 137 18.66 -4.80 -7.26
C LYS A 137 19.70 -5.81 -6.84
N ALA A 138 19.23 -6.90 -6.26
CA ALA A 138 20.01 -8.09 -5.97
C ALA A 138 19.25 -9.33 -6.44
N GLU A 139 19.98 -10.39 -6.71
CA GLU A 139 19.44 -11.72 -6.96
C GLU A 139 19.94 -12.63 -5.83
N ASP A 140 19.04 -13.40 -5.22
CA ASP A 140 19.43 -14.39 -4.21
C ASP A 140 19.91 -15.70 -4.84
N SER A 141 20.37 -16.63 -4.00
CA SER A 141 20.84 -17.94 -4.46
C SER A 141 19.79 -18.83 -5.16
N CYS A 142 18.50 -18.48 -5.09
CA CYS A 142 17.41 -19.15 -5.81
C CYS A 142 17.03 -18.44 -7.13
N GLY A 143 17.73 -17.36 -7.51
CA GLY A 143 17.42 -16.60 -8.73
C GLY A 143 16.27 -15.60 -8.56
N ARG A 144 15.83 -15.32 -7.32
CA ARG A 144 14.75 -14.35 -7.07
C ARG A 144 15.32 -12.96 -7.04
N GLN A 145 14.65 -12.03 -7.71
CA GLN A 145 15.04 -10.63 -7.74
C GLN A 145 14.43 -9.87 -6.56
N HIS A 146 15.29 -9.14 -5.84
CA HIS A 146 14.94 -8.33 -4.70
C HIS A 146 15.40 -6.89 -4.91
N LEU A 147 14.68 -5.94 -4.30
CA LEU A 147 14.98 -4.51 -4.39
C LEU A 147 15.15 -3.91 -3.00
N ILE A 148 16.18 -3.07 -2.87
CA ILE A 148 16.34 -2.17 -1.72
C ILE A 148 16.26 -0.73 -2.22
N THR A 149 15.40 0.07 -1.60
CA THR A 149 15.28 1.51 -1.86
C THR A 149 15.97 2.28 -0.75
N LEU A 150 16.97 3.07 -1.11
CA LEU A 150 17.76 3.91 -0.23
C LEU A 150 17.30 5.36 -0.39
N LYS A 151 16.84 5.98 0.69
CA LYS A 151 16.55 7.42 0.75
C LYS A 151 17.70 8.14 1.44
N LEU A 152 18.46 8.88 0.64
CA LEU A 152 19.63 9.64 1.03
C LEU A 152 19.20 11.01 1.55
N ASN A 153 19.53 11.28 2.82
CA ASN A 153 19.31 12.59 3.42
C ASN A 153 20.49 13.55 3.13
N ALA A 154 20.35 14.83 3.46
CA ALA A 154 21.37 15.84 3.17
C ALA A 154 22.69 15.68 3.97
N LYS A 155 22.72 14.81 4.97
CA LYS A 155 23.86 14.54 5.85
C LYS A 155 24.62 13.27 5.48
N TYR A 156 24.21 12.56 4.44
CA TYR A 156 24.97 11.45 3.90
C TYR A 156 26.38 11.90 3.49
N PRO A 157 27.46 11.15 3.79
CA PRO A 157 27.49 9.81 4.40
C PRO A 157 27.63 9.79 5.95
N THR A 158 27.59 10.94 6.63
CA THR A 158 27.71 10.99 8.09
C THR A 158 26.54 10.29 8.79
N GLU A 159 25.33 10.43 8.25
CA GLU A 159 24.14 9.69 8.68
C GLU A 159 23.78 8.61 7.64
N PRO A 160 23.26 7.45 8.08
CA PRO A 160 22.82 6.40 7.17
C PRO A 160 21.62 6.84 6.33
N PRO A 161 21.46 6.30 5.11
CA PRO A 161 20.21 6.43 4.38
C PRO A 161 19.09 5.59 5.01
N ASP A 162 17.84 6.04 4.84
CA ASP A 162 16.69 5.19 5.19
C ASP A 162 16.59 4.05 4.16
N CYS A 163 16.56 2.82 4.66
CA CYS A 163 16.51 1.63 3.84
C CYS A 163 15.08 1.05 3.85
N LEU A 164 14.49 0.90 2.67
CA LEU A 164 13.18 0.28 2.49
C LEU A 164 13.35 -1.00 1.66
N VAL A 165 12.90 -2.12 2.24
CA VAL A 165 12.97 -3.46 1.65
C VAL A 165 11.62 -4.16 1.81
N ASP A 166 11.33 -5.10 0.94
CA ASP A 166 10.12 -5.93 0.99
C ASP A 166 10.39 -7.22 1.79
N PHE A 167 10.77 -7.06 3.06
CA PHE A 167 11.09 -8.18 3.96
C PHE A 167 9.96 -8.46 4.93
N PRO A 168 9.79 -9.73 5.35
CA PRO A 168 8.80 -10.11 6.36
C PRO A 168 9.26 -9.78 7.80
N VAL A 169 10.50 -9.31 7.95
CA VAL A 169 11.09 -8.89 9.23
C VAL A 169 11.75 -7.51 9.09
N PRO A 170 11.88 -6.73 10.17
CA PRO A 170 12.57 -5.44 10.13
C PRO A 170 14.02 -5.59 9.66
N PHE A 171 14.42 -4.73 8.72
CA PHE A 171 15.80 -4.65 8.24
C PHE A 171 16.50 -3.44 8.85
N ALA A 172 17.31 -3.70 9.87
CA ALA A 172 18.12 -2.68 10.54
C ALA A 172 19.56 -2.74 10.04
N VAL A 173 20.04 -1.63 9.46
CA VAL A 173 21.39 -1.51 8.94
C VAL A 173 22.32 -1.04 10.06
N SER A 174 23.43 -1.76 10.26
CA SER A 174 24.55 -1.29 11.06
C SER A 174 25.36 -0.29 10.24
N TRP A 175 25.50 0.94 10.76
CA TRP A 175 26.17 2.04 10.07
C TRP A 175 27.24 2.69 10.95
N MET A 176 28.43 2.82 10.38
CA MET A 176 29.55 3.59 10.90
C MET A 176 29.92 4.69 9.88
N PRO A 177 30.51 5.81 10.30
CA PRO A 177 30.84 6.93 9.39
C PRO A 177 31.74 6.59 8.21
N GLN A 178 32.51 5.49 8.29
CA GLN A 178 33.34 4.97 7.21
C GLN A 178 32.60 4.05 6.23
N ASN A 179 31.34 3.72 6.52
CA ASN A 179 30.55 2.87 5.64
C ASN A 179 30.09 3.61 4.39
N SER A 180 29.79 2.83 3.37
CA SER A 180 29.28 3.29 2.08
C SER A 180 28.15 2.39 1.61
N LEU A 181 27.60 2.67 0.42
CA LEU A 181 26.49 1.89 -0.15
C LEU A 181 26.81 0.39 -0.29
N ILE A 182 28.07 0.02 -0.48
CA ILE A 182 28.47 -1.40 -0.58
C ILE A 182 28.25 -2.15 0.74
N ASP A 183 28.44 -1.50 1.88
CA ASP A 183 28.26 -2.13 3.20
C ASP A 183 26.79 -2.41 3.48
N ILE A 184 25.91 -1.47 3.09
CA ILE A 184 24.45 -1.66 3.13
C ILE A 184 24.06 -2.82 2.22
N TYR A 185 24.61 -2.85 1.00
CA TYR A 185 24.31 -3.88 0.03
C TYR A 185 24.77 -5.27 0.49
N ASN A 186 25.94 -5.38 1.15
CA ASN A 186 26.42 -6.64 1.72
C ASN A 186 25.54 -7.11 2.88
N GLN A 187 25.10 -6.20 3.76
CA GLN A 187 24.11 -6.53 4.81
C GLN A 187 22.77 -6.97 4.21
N PHE A 188 22.34 -6.32 3.13
CA PHE A 188 21.14 -6.70 2.39
C PHE A 188 21.26 -8.11 1.81
N LEU A 189 22.36 -8.44 1.13
CA LEU A 189 22.63 -9.80 0.64
C LEU A 189 22.64 -10.85 1.75
N ALA A 190 23.27 -10.55 2.89
CA ALA A 190 23.27 -11.47 4.03
C ALA A 190 21.85 -11.71 4.58
N ALA A 191 21.02 -10.67 4.63
CA ALA A 191 19.63 -10.79 5.03
C ALA A 191 18.81 -11.62 4.01
N LEU A 192 19.05 -11.45 2.70
CA LEU A 192 18.41 -12.28 1.67
C LEU A 192 18.70 -13.76 1.87
N GLU A 193 19.97 -14.13 2.09
CA GLU A 193 20.33 -15.53 2.31
C GLU A 193 19.73 -16.07 3.62
N SER A 194 19.59 -15.24 4.67
CA SER A 194 18.94 -15.66 5.92
C SER A 194 17.43 -15.93 5.80
N LEU A 195 16.77 -15.33 4.81
CA LEU A 195 15.33 -15.45 4.56
C LEU A 195 15.00 -16.42 3.42
N LYS A 196 16.02 -17.07 2.86
CA LYS A 196 15.90 -17.98 1.72
C LYS A 196 14.88 -19.09 1.97
N GLU A 197 15.00 -19.80 3.10
CA GLU A 197 14.12 -20.93 3.44
C GLU A 197 12.66 -20.49 3.57
N PHE A 198 12.42 -19.28 4.09
CA PHE A 198 11.08 -18.72 4.19
C PHE A 198 10.44 -18.50 2.83
N TRP A 199 11.18 -17.88 1.90
CA TRP A 199 10.68 -17.70 0.55
C TRP A 199 10.58 -19.01 -0.21
N ASP A 200 11.48 -19.98 0.01
CA ASP A 200 11.40 -21.31 -0.61
C ASP A 200 10.10 -22.03 -0.20
N ALA A 201 9.75 -22.00 1.10
CA ALA A 201 8.51 -22.58 1.60
C ALA A 201 7.26 -21.92 1.01
N LEU A 202 7.24 -20.58 0.93
CA LEU A 202 6.11 -19.85 0.36
C LEU A 202 6.01 -19.99 -1.17
N ASP A 203 7.14 -20.00 -1.89
CA ASP A 203 7.16 -20.23 -3.35
C ASP A 203 6.64 -21.63 -3.68
N GLU A 204 6.93 -22.64 -2.85
CA GLU A 204 6.35 -23.98 -3.00
C GLU A 204 4.83 -23.96 -2.86
N ILE A 205 4.31 -23.30 -1.83
CA ILE A 205 2.86 -23.15 -1.60
C ILE A 205 2.21 -22.39 -2.75
N ASP A 206 2.76 -21.24 -3.12
CA ASP A 206 2.26 -20.35 -4.18
C ASP A 206 2.26 -21.07 -5.55
N GLY A 207 3.24 -21.95 -5.79
CA GLY A 207 3.36 -22.71 -7.04
C GLY A 207 2.53 -23.99 -7.11
N LYS A 208 2.25 -24.65 -5.99
CA LYS A 208 1.60 -25.98 -5.95
C LYS A 208 0.17 -25.98 -5.43
N THR A 209 -0.30 -24.88 -4.85
CA THR A 209 -1.65 -24.78 -4.26
C THR A 209 -2.46 -23.66 -4.89
N TRP A 210 -3.71 -23.51 -4.47
CA TRP A 210 -4.53 -22.34 -4.78
C TRP A 210 -4.57 -21.40 -3.58
N VAL A 211 -3.71 -20.38 -3.63
CA VAL A 211 -3.72 -19.26 -2.69
C VAL A 211 -4.82 -18.28 -3.07
N LEU A 212 -5.76 -18.07 -2.15
CA LEU A 212 -6.86 -17.11 -2.25
C LEU A 212 -6.40 -15.71 -1.84
N GLU A 213 -5.58 -15.63 -0.79
CA GLU A 213 -5.14 -14.37 -0.17
C GLU A 213 -3.71 -14.47 0.39
N PRO A 214 -2.87 -13.43 0.19
CA PRO A 214 -3.05 -12.36 -0.78
C PRO A 214 -3.03 -12.88 -2.23
N GLU A 215 -3.74 -12.22 -3.14
CA GLU A 215 -3.81 -12.66 -4.56
C GLU A 215 -2.46 -12.49 -5.28
N ASN A 216 -1.76 -11.42 -4.96
CA ASN A 216 -0.42 -11.12 -5.44
C ASN A 216 0.48 -10.93 -4.21
N PRO A 217 1.00 -12.03 -3.62
CA PRO A 217 1.84 -11.94 -2.43
C PRO A 217 3.11 -11.12 -2.69
N THR A 218 3.40 -10.20 -1.78
CA THR A 218 4.71 -9.55 -1.70
C THR A 218 5.70 -10.43 -0.94
N ARG A 219 7.00 -10.11 -1.00
CA ARG A 219 8.04 -10.87 -0.27
C ARG A 219 7.98 -10.62 1.24
N SER A 220 7.29 -9.57 1.68
CA SER A 220 6.95 -9.34 3.09
C SER A 220 5.74 -10.12 3.61
N ALA A 221 4.92 -10.71 2.74
CA ALA A 221 3.68 -11.36 3.16
C ALA A 221 3.95 -12.72 3.82
N THR A 222 3.69 -12.83 5.12
CA THR A 222 3.89 -14.03 5.94
C THR A 222 2.70 -14.98 5.98
N THR A 223 1.53 -14.51 5.52
CA THR A 223 0.28 -15.27 5.55
C THR A 223 -0.11 -15.79 4.18
N ARG A 224 -0.78 -16.94 4.17
CA ARG A 224 -1.42 -17.52 2.98
C ARG A 224 -2.76 -18.14 3.35
N ARG A 225 -3.82 -17.69 2.70
CA ARG A 225 -5.12 -18.37 2.71
C ARG A 225 -5.17 -19.34 1.54
N ILE A 226 -5.17 -20.63 1.82
CA ILE A 226 -5.09 -21.71 0.83
C ILE A 226 -6.45 -22.39 0.75
N ALA A 227 -6.97 -22.56 -0.47
CA ALA A 227 -8.20 -23.33 -0.68
C ALA A 227 -7.97 -24.82 -0.36
N ILE A 228 -8.93 -25.44 0.33
CA ILE A 228 -8.95 -26.89 0.61
C ILE A 228 -10.06 -27.56 -0.19
N GLY A 229 -11.26 -26.96 -0.16
CA GLY A 229 -12.47 -27.52 -0.73
C GLY A 229 -13.50 -26.41 -0.98
N ASN A 230 -14.70 -26.79 -1.44
CA ASN A 230 -15.77 -25.83 -1.72
C ASN A 230 -16.13 -25.04 -0.46
N ASN A 231 -15.90 -23.73 -0.47
CA ASN A 231 -16.11 -22.83 0.68
C ASN A 231 -15.33 -23.24 1.94
N VAL A 232 -14.22 -23.98 1.78
CA VAL A 232 -13.33 -24.38 2.88
C VAL A 232 -11.90 -23.99 2.53
N SER A 233 -11.25 -23.26 3.43
CA SER A 233 -9.87 -22.81 3.28
C SER A 233 -9.14 -22.85 4.61
N VAL A 234 -7.80 -22.85 4.55
CA VAL A 234 -6.94 -22.70 5.71
C VAL A 234 -6.10 -21.44 5.54
N ASN A 235 -6.11 -20.58 6.54
CA ASN A 235 -5.17 -19.48 6.64
C ASN A 235 -3.98 -19.93 7.48
N ILE A 236 -2.78 -19.85 6.92
CA ILE A 236 -1.52 -20.13 7.60
C ILE A 236 -0.74 -18.84 7.82
N GLU A 237 -0.05 -18.73 8.95
CA GLU A 237 0.95 -17.69 9.23
C GLU A 237 2.31 -18.33 9.48
N VAL A 238 3.27 -18.05 8.60
CA VAL A 238 4.59 -18.67 8.61
C VAL A 238 5.58 -17.73 9.30
N ASP A 239 6.29 -18.24 10.31
CA ASP A 239 7.39 -17.49 10.94
C ASP A 239 8.58 -17.38 9.96
N PRO A 240 9.00 -16.17 9.57
CA PRO A 240 10.12 -15.99 8.65
C PRO A 240 11.46 -16.51 9.15
N ARG A 241 11.63 -16.65 10.47
CA ARG A 241 12.87 -17.16 11.08
C ARG A 241 12.87 -18.68 11.20
N HIS A 242 11.69 -19.29 11.19
CA HIS A 242 11.48 -20.72 11.40
C HIS A 242 10.40 -21.26 10.47
N PRO A 243 10.59 -21.17 9.13
CA PRO A 243 9.52 -21.39 8.15
C PRO A 243 9.01 -22.83 8.06
N ASN A 244 9.81 -23.80 8.50
CA ASN A 244 9.43 -25.22 8.54
C ASN A 244 8.87 -25.65 9.90
N MET A 245 8.67 -24.74 10.86
CA MET A 245 7.93 -25.05 12.08
C MET A 245 6.42 -25.04 11.82
N LEU A 246 5.66 -25.74 12.65
CA LEU A 246 4.21 -25.77 12.56
C LEU A 246 3.65 -24.34 12.63
N PRO A 247 3.03 -23.81 11.55
CA PRO A 247 2.50 -22.46 11.54
C PRO A 247 1.20 -22.37 12.32
N GLU A 248 0.79 -21.15 12.67
CA GLU A 248 -0.58 -20.94 13.11
C GLU A 248 -1.54 -21.24 11.95
N CYS A 249 -2.55 -22.07 12.21
CA CYS A 249 -3.50 -22.53 11.20
C CYS A 249 -4.93 -22.19 11.63
N TYR A 250 -5.65 -21.43 10.79
CA TYR A 250 -7.03 -21.03 11.01
C TYR A 250 -7.92 -21.53 9.85
N PHE A 251 -8.82 -22.48 10.13
CA PHE A 251 -9.77 -22.98 9.12
C PHE A 251 -10.98 -22.08 9.00
N LEU A 252 -11.38 -21.81 7.75
CA LEU A 252 -12.53 -21.00 7.38
C LEU A 252 -13.47 -21.83 6.51
N GLY A 253 -14.74 -21.91 6.90
CA GLY A 253 -15.78 -22.69 6.24
C GLY A 253 -16.89 -23.05 7.22
N ALA A 254 -17.91 -23.78 6.75
CA ALA A 254 -19.00 -24.25 7.61
C ALA A 254 -18.49 -25.22 8.68
N ASP A 255 -19.06 -25.17 9.88
CA ASP A 255 -18.57 -25.91 11.06
C ASP A 255 -18.42 -27.42 10.81
N HIS A 256 -19.35 -28.03 10.08
CA HIS A 256 -19.32 -29.46 9.78
C HIS A 256 -18.17 -29.87 8.86
N GLU A 257 -17.65 -28.95 8.05
CA GLU A 257 -16.51 -29.17 7.16
C GLU A 257 -15.17 -28.90 7.86
N VAL A 258 -15.10 -27.85 8.68
CA VAL A 258 -13.83 -27.42 9.32
C VAL A 258 -13.49 -28.19 10.58
N ASN A 259 -14.49 -28.66 11.35
CA ASN A 259 -14.25 -29.38 12.60
C ASN A 259 -13.46 -30.69 12.41
N PRO A 260 -13.76 -31.54 11.40
CA PRO A 260 -12.93 -32.70 11.10
C PRO A 260 -11.47 -32.35 10.80
N LEU A 261 -11.21 -31.26 10.06
CA LEU A 261 -9.85 -30.79 9.74
C LEU A 261 -9.11 -30.33 10.99
N ARG A 262 -9.80 -29.59 11.88
CA ARG A 262 -9.25 -29.14 13.17
C ARG A 262 -8.90 -30.34 14.06
N THR A 263 -9.76 -31.36 14.12
CA THR A 263 -9.48 -32.59 14.88
C THR A 263 -8.28 -33.35 14.30
N LYS A 264 -8.18 -33.48 12.98
CA LYS A 264 -7.03 -34.11 12.32
C LYS A 264 -5.72 -33.37 12.62
N LEU A 265 -5.72 -32.05 12.48
CA LEU A 265 -4.56 -31.21 12.80
C LEU A 265 -4.10 -31.50 14.24
N ASN A 266 -4.99 -31.32 15.22
CA ASN A 266 -4.66 -31.50 16.64
C ASN A 266 -4.16 -32.92 16.98
N ASN A 267 -4.78 -33.95 16.42
CA ASN A 267 -4.37 -35.34 16.67
C ASN A 267 -3.00 -35.65 16.08
N ASN A 268 -2.68 -35.07 14.93
CA ASN A 268 -1.48 -35.39 14.16
C ASN A 268 -0.33 -34.40 14.39
N MET A 269 -0.51 -33.30 15.15
CA MET A 269 0.52 -32.28 15.40
C MET A 269 1.91 -32.85 15.77
N HIS A 270 1.95 -33.98 16.48
CA HIS A 270 3.18 -34.66 16.90
C HIS A 270 3.97 -35.32 15.76
N LEU A 271 3.37 -35.47 14.58
CA LEU A 271 3.99 -36.01 13.37
C LEU A 271 4.70 -34.93 12.54
N TRP A 272 4.62 -33.66 12.94
CA TRP A 272 5.29 -32.57 12.23
C TRP A 272 6.81 -32.75 12.24
N ASP A 273 7.42 -32.75 11.05
CA ASP A 273 8.86 -32.90 10.88
C ASP A 273 9.46 -31.63 10.25
N PRO A 274 10.27 -30.85 10.98
CA PRO A 274 10.93 -29.64 10.44
C PRO A 274 11.88 -29.88 9.27
N GLU A 275 12.32 -31.12 9.05
CA GLU A 275 13.17 -31.50 7.90
C GLU A 275 12.34 -31.73 6.62
N VAL A 276 11.01 -31.82 6.74
CA VAL A 276 10.07 -31.95 5.64
C VAL A 276 9.50 -30.57 5.28
N SER A 277 9.22 -30.36 3.99
CA SER A 277 8.72 -29.06 3.54
C SER A 277 7.37 -28.73 4.16
N LEU A 278 7.13 -27.43 4.36
CA LEU A 278 5.91 -26.90 4.95
C LEU A 278 4.64 -27.46 4.29
N LEU A 279 4.59 -27.47 2.96
CA LEU A 279 3.44 -27.96 2.22
C LEU A 279 3.24 -29.47 2.40
N GLN A 280 4.31 -30.25 2.41
CA GLN A 280 4.23 -31.70 2.55
C GLN A 280 3.75 -32.09 3.95
N ASN A 281 4.27 -31.44 5.00
CA ASN A 281 3.76 -31.61 6.36
C ASN A 281 2.26 -31.31 6.45
N LEU A 282 1.79 -30.19 5.87
CA LEU A 282 0.36 -29.83 5.89
C LEU A 282 -0.51 -30.86 5.18
N ARG A 283 -0.04 -31.44 4.06
CA ARG A 283 -0.75 -32.52 3.34
C ARG A 283 -0.90 -33.76 4.19
N GLU A 284 0.19 -34.20 4.83
CA GLU A 284 0.22 -35.42 5.64
C GLU A 284 -0.62 -35.26 6.91
N LEU A 285 -0.49 -34.14 7.62
CA LEU A 285 -1.26 -33.87 8.83
C LEU A 285 -2.77 -33.88 8.59
N LEU A 286 -3.22 -33.24 7.50
CA LEU A 286 -4.63 -33.12 7.16
C LEU A 286 -5.17 -34.31 6.37
N GLY A 287 -4.28 -35.11 5.79
CA GLY A 287 -4.62 -36.19 4.87
C GLY A 287 -5.43 -35.66 3.68
N ILE A 288 -5.00 -34.54 3.11
CA ILE A 288 -5.64 -33.88 1.96
C ILE A 288 -4.61 -33.61 0.87
N ASP A 289 -5.09 -33.64 -0.37
CA ASP A 289 -4.37 -33.07 -1.50
C ASP A 289 -4.87 -31.65 -1.75
N PHE A 290 -4.00 -30.66 -1.58
CA PHE A 290 -4.37 -29.28 -1.85
C PHE A 290 -4.67 -29.08 -3.35
N PRO A 291 -5.79 -28.44 -3.70
CA PRO A 291 -6.10 -28.11 -5.08
C PRO A 291 -5.04 -27.15 -5.63
N SER A 292 -4.58 -27.42 -6.85
CA SER A 292 -3.70 -26.50 -7.57
C SER A 292 -4.51 -25.58 -8.48
N ARG A 293 -4.02 -24.35 -8.68
CA ARG A 293 -4.70 -23.35 -9.53
C ARG A 293 -4.93 -23.82 -10.97
N ALA A 294 -3.99 -24.60 -11.53
CA ALA A 294 -4.02 -25.05 -12.92
C ALA A 294 -5.06 -26.13 -13.22
N VAL A 295 -5.52 -26.89 -12.21
CA VAL A 295 -6.42 -28.04 -12.42
C VAL A 295 -7.89 -27.61 -12.51
N LEU A 296 -8.25 -26.39 -12.11
CA LEU A 296 -9.63 -26.08 -11.70
C LEU A 296 -10.19 -24.73 -12.17
N GLU A 297 -9.97 -24.33 -13.43
CA GLU A 297 -10.85 -23.33 -14.10
C GLU A 297 -12.33 -23.80 -14.23
N LYS A 298 -12.68 -24.99 -13.71
CA LYS A 298 -14.02 -25.61 -13.76
C LYS A 298 -14.78 -25.66 -12.43
N ILE A 299 -14.15 -25.38 -11.29
CA ILE A 299 -14.84 -25.36 -9.99
C ILE A 299 -14.69 -23.97 -9.41
N ASP A 300 -15.82 -23.29 -9.24
CA ASP A 300 -15.87 -21.94 -8.70
C ASP A 300 -15.77 -21.98 -7.18
N PHE A 301 -14.54 -22.16 -6.66
CA PHE A 301 -14.28 -22.10 -5.22
C PHE A 301 -14.35 -20.66 -4.70
N ALA A 302 -14.28 -19.66 -5.60
CA ALA A 302 -14.35 -18.24 -5.29
C ALA A 302 -15.79 -17.73 -5.45
N ARG A 303 -16.68 -18.18 -4.56
CA ARG A 303 -18.07 -17.73 -4.58
C ARG A 303 -18.21 -16.29 -4.07
N ASP A 304 -19.03 -15.51 -4.75
CA ASP A 304 -19.37 -14.15 -4.35
C ASP A 304 -20.09 -14.10 -3.00
N CYS A 305 -19.85 -13.02 -2.26
CA CYS A 305 -20.58 -12.72 -1.04
C CYS A 305 -22.09 -12.63 -1.31
N GLY A 306 -22.91 -13.28 -0.48
CA GLY A 306 -24.37 -13.32 -0.64
C GLY A 306 -25.10 -12.00 -0.38
N ILE A 307 -24.39 -10.94 0.01
CA ILE A 307 -24.94 -9.60 0.30
C ILE A 307 -24.49 -8.59 -0.76
N CYS A 308 -23.18 -8.44 -0.97
CA CYS A 308 -22.66 -7.46 -1.93
C CYS A 308 -22.48 -8.01 -3.34
N TYR A 309 -22.68 -9.32 -3.54
CA TYR A 309 -22.52 -10.01 -4.83
C TYR A 309 -21.18 -9.76 -5.50
N ALA A 310 -20.14 -9.58 -4.68
CA ALA A 310 -18.77 -9.44 -5.11
C ALA A 310 -17.91 -10.43 -4.33
N TYR A 311 -16.94 -11.03 -5.01
CA TYR A 311 -15.90 -11.82 -4.35
C TYR A 311 -14.94 -10.90 -3.57
N ARG A 312 -14.62 -9.71 -4.09
CA ARG A 312 -13.70 -8.77 -3.43
C ARG A 312 -14.44 -7.56 -2.87
N LEU A 313 -14.27 -7.31 -1.57
CA LEU A 313 -14.64 -6.06 -0.92
C LEU A 313 -13.40 -5.49 -0.24
N GLU A 314 -12.92 -4.34 -0.70
CA GLU A 314 -11.70 -3.67 -0.19
C GLU A 314 -10.43 -4.56 -0.17
N GLY A 315 -10.38 -5.55 -1.06
CA GLY A 315 -9.27 -6.51 -1.16
C GLY A 315 -9.52 -7.85 -0.44
N SER A 316 -10.50 -7.92 0.46
CA SER A 316 -10.85 -9.13 1.21
C SER A 316 -11.84 -10.02 0.45
N ALA A 317 -11.63 -11.33 0.53
CA ALA A 317 -12.57 -12.37 0.11
C ALA A 317 -13.54 -12.72 1.25
N PRO A 318 -14.68 -13.37 0.96
CA PRO A 318 -15.61 -13.80 1.99
C PRO A 318 -14.94 -14.76 2.98
N ASP A 319 -15.16 -14.55 4.27
CA ASP A 319 -14.51 -15.25 5.39
C ASP A 319 -15.50 -15.95 6.32
N HIS A 320 -16.80 -15.63 6.21
CA HIS A 320 -17.88 -16.33 6.88
C HIS A 320 -18.71 -17.16 5.91
N VAL A 321 -19.18 -18.31 6.35
CA VAL A 321 -20.04 -19.20 5.55
C VAL A 321 -21.23 -19.64 6.40
N CYS A 322 -22.42 -19.70 5.81
CA CYS A 322 -23.60 -20.24 6.49
C CYS A 322 -23.42 -21.72 6.85
N ASP A 323 -23.71 -22.08 8.10
CA ASP A 323 -23.54 -23.46 8.59
C ASP A 323 -24.60 -24.45 8.10
N ASP A 324 -25.75 -24.01 7.58
CA ASP A 324 -26.74 -24.93 6.98
C ASP A 324 -26.11 -25.57 5.72
N PRO A 325 -25.93 -26.91 5.69
CA PRO A 325 -25.29 -27.61 4.57
C PRO A 325 -26.00 -27.42 3.23
N ARG A 326 -27.27 -27.04 3.23
CA ARG A 326 -28.06 -26.77 2.02
C ARG A 326 -27.86 -25.35 1.49
N CYS A 327 -27.33 -24.45 2.32
CA CYS A 327 -27.07 -23.07 1.97
C CYS A 327 -25.59 -22.86 1.61
N GLY A 328 -24.70 -22.96 2.61
CA GLY A 328 -23.27 -22.75 2.42
C GLY A 328 -22.90 -21.43 1.75
N GLN A 329 -23.76 -20.40 1.78
CA GLN A 329 -23.50 -19.11 1.15
C GLN A 329 -22.39 -18.39 1.92
N PRO A 330 -21.32 -17.92 1.25
CA PRO A 330 -20.28 -17.13 1.89
C PRO A 330 -20.65 -15.65 1.99
N PHE A 331 -20.07 -14.97 2.98
CA PHE A 331 -20.24 -13.55 3.27
C PHE A 331 -18.91 -12.93 3.71
N HIS A 332 -18.69 -11.67 3.36
CA HIS A 332 -17.66 -10.86 4.02
C HIS A 332 -18.11 -10.52 5.45
N GLN A 333 -17.18 -10.55 6.39
CA GLN A 333 -17.42 -10.12 7.77
C GLN A 333 -18.06 -8.73 7.84
N ALA A 334 -17.56 -7.76 7.07
CA ALA A 334 -18.11 -6.41 7.04
C ALA A 334 -19.59 -6.39 6.57
N CYS A 335 -19.89 -7.05 5.45
CA CYS A 335 -21.26 -7.17 4.93
C CYS A 335 -22.21 -7.82 5.94
N LEU A 336 -21.77 -8.94 6.52
CA LEU A 336 -22.60 -9.70 7.45
C LEU A 336 -22.81 -8.92 8.76
N TYR A 337 -21.79 -8.23 9.23
CA TYR A 337 -21.87 -7.37 10.41
C TYR A 337 -22.89 -6.23 10.21
N GLU A 338 -22.77 -5.47 9.11
CA GLU A 338 -23.70 -4.38 8.80
C GLU A 338 -25.14 -4.89 8.66
N TRP A 339 -25.32 -6.04 8.01
CA TRP A 339 -26.63 -6.66 7.86
C TRP A 339 -27.24 -7.06 9.21
N LEU A 340 -26.50 -7.81 10.03
CA LEU A 340 -26.99 -8.30 11.32
C LEU A 340 -27.27 -7.16 12.30
N GLN A 341 -26.51 -6.06 12.25
CA GLN A 341 -26.81 -4.87 13.06
C GLN A 341 -28.15 -4.20 12.72
N GLY A 342 -28.59 -4.31 11.46
CA GLY A 342 -29.87 -3.74 11.02
C GLY A 342 -31.10 -4.57 11.40
N LEU A 343 -30.91 -5.82 11.86
CA LEU A 343 -32.02 -6.74 12.16
C LEU A 343 -32.45 -6.68 13.63
N PRO A 344 -33.75 -6.49 13.93
CA PRO A 344 -34.26 -6.52 15.30
C PRO A 344 -34.22 -7.91 15.94
N THR A 345 -34.06 -8.97 15.13
CA THR A 345 -33.97 -10.36 15.58
C THR A 345 -32.55 -10.78 15.96
N SER A 346 -31.55 -9.97 15.62
CA SER A 346 -30.16 -10.26 15.97
C SER A 346 -29.93 -10.19 17.48
N ARG A 347 -29.14 -11.11 17.99
CA ARG A 347 -28.74 -11.16 19.39
C ARG A 347 -27.26 -10.84 19.49
N GLN A 348 -26.91 -9.87 20.31
CA GLN A 348 -25.51 -9.57 20.61
C GLN A 348 -25.13 -10.19 21.95
N SER A 349 -24.02 -10.93 21.98
CA SER A 349 -23.40 -11.44 23.20
C SER A 349 -21.91 -11.13 23.15
N PHE A 350 -21.43 -10.31 24.09
CA PHE A 350 -20.07 -9.78 24.08
C PHE A 350 -19.73 -9.12 22.73
N ASN A 351 -18.66 -9.61 22.07
CA ASN A 351 -18.17 -9.13 20.77
C ASN A 351 -18.68 -9.97 19.59
N VAL A 352 -19.72 -10.80 19.79
CA VAL A 352 -20.30 -11.66 18.74
C VAL A 352 -21.77 -11.30 18.53
N ILE A 353 -22.16 -11.16 17.26
CA ILE A 353 -23.55 -10.96 16.85
C ILE A 353 -24.04 -12.28 16.23
N PHE A 354 -25.18 -12.76 16.71
CA PHE A 354 -25.87 -13.94 16.22
C PHE A 354 -27.13 -13.50 15.50
N GLY A 355 -27.45 -14.13 14.37
CA GLY A 355 -28.69 -13.92 13.66
C GLY A 355 -28.87 -14.95 12.55
N GLU A 356 -30.01 -14.88 11.89
CA GLU A 356 -30.35 -15.80 10.80
C GLU A 356 -29.60 -15.42 9.51
N CYS A 357 -29.18 -16.43 8.76
CA CYS A 357 -28.54 -16.24 7.47
C CYS A 357 -29.45 -15.46 6.49
N PRO A 358 -28.96 -14.39 5.83
CA PRO A 358 -29.74 -13.59 4.88
C PRO A 358 -30.30 -14.38 3.68
N TYR A 359 -29.71 -15.55 3.40
CA TYR A 359 -30.02 -16.35 2.22
C TYR A 359 -31.02 -17.48 2.50
N CYS A 360 -30.93 -18.14 3.67
CA CYS A 360 -31.76 -19.31 3.99
C CYS A 360 -32.61 -19.15 5.25
N ASN A 361 -32.49 -18.04 5.98
CA ASN A 361 -33.20 -17.77 7.24
C ASN A 361 -32.99 -18.89 8.28
N LYS A 362 -31.74 -19.34 8.43
CA LYS A 362 -31.32 -20.35 9.40
C LYS A 362 -30.21 -19.86 10.30
#